data_AF-A0A178AIF8-F1
#
_entry.id   AF-A0A178AIF8-F1
#
_cell.length_a   1.000
_cell.length_b   1.000
_cell.length_c   1.000
_cell.angle_alpha   90.00
_cell.angle_beta   90.00
_cell.angle_gamma   90.00
#
_symmetry.space_group_name_H-M   'P 1'
#
loop_
_entity.id
_entity.type
_entity.pdbx_description
1 polymer ?
#
loop_
_entity_poly.entity_id
_entity_poly.type
_entity_poly.pdbx_seq_one_letter_code
_entity_poly.pdbx_strand_id
1 'polypeptide(L)'
;MLLSMVMNDEAPTPQRGHVPYITSTHNDYNQHGAHIGQLAKLRTLNLWFDHDDTSTWTVVNERAFLTPLDALSAIPGLQIAVNLPKLHPRREDARRHFVPGSSAAPFFFDRRLRQRVHGVNIGKNKLVVREAPDFPLLYEDSDEHDLEEVEEMERRMWENGEDVEAMVREQNVRQRPRIHIDLDRLSQSSNDDDGDKSESDATSERGTKTPYWRQFLKS
;
A
#
# COMPACT_ATOMS: atom_id res chain seq x y z
N MET A 1 7.91 -9.30 6.38
CA MET A 1 6.52 -9.82 6.54
C MET A 1 5.95 -9.30 7.86
N LEU A 2 4.88 -8.51 7.78
CA LEU A 2 4.21 -7.96 8.95
C LEU A 2 2.90 -8.73 9.17
N LEU A 3 2.78 -9.38 10.32
CA LEU A 3 1.52 -9.96 10.80
C LEU A 3 0.98 -9.02 11.88
N SER A 4 -0.10 -8.30 11.57
CA SER A 4 -0.86 -7.59 12.59
C SER A 4 -2.04 -8.47 13.00
N MET A 5 -2.08 -8.86 14.28
CA MET A 5 -3.21 -9.55 14.88
C MET A 5 -3.96 -8.56 15.76
N VAL A 6 -5.20 -8.25 15.36
CA VAL A 6 -6.12 -7.48 16.20
C VAL A 6 -7.06 -8.49 16.87
N MET A 7 -6.84 -8.75 18.16
CA MET A 7 -7.73 -9.54 19.00
C MET A 7 -8.78 -8.59 19.59
N ASN A 8 -10.02 -8.67 19.12
CA ASN A 8 -11.13 -7.93 19.72
C ASN A 8 -11.72 -8.78 20.86
N ASP A 9 -11.27 -8.54 22.09
CA ASP A 9 -12.09 -8.77 23.29
C ASP A 9 -12.98 -7.53 23.48
N GLU A 10 -14.21 -7.71 23.97
CA GLU A 10 -15.24 -6.66 24.04
C GLU A 10 -14.73 -5.31 24.60
N ALA A 11 -15.21 -4.23 23.97
CA ALA A 11 -14.64 -2.88 23.98
C ALA A 11 -14.28 -2.27 25.36
N PRO A 12 -13.17 -1.51 25.37
CA PRO A 12 -13.28 -0.09 25.67
C PRO A 12 -12.66 0.78 24.56
N THR A 13 -13.13 2.03 24.52
CA THR A 13 -12.81 3.14 23.60
C THR A 13 -11.35 3.14 23.11
N PRO A 14 -11.08 3.35 21.81
CA PRO A 14 -9.72 3.32 21.28
C PRO A 14 -8.92 4.50 21.82
N GLN A 15 -8.10 4.26 22.85
CA GLN A 15 -6.95 5.10 23.09
C GLN A 15 -5.97 4.90 21.93
N ARG A 16 -5.41 5.99 21.41
CA ARG A 16 -4.28 6.00 20.45
C ARG A 16 -3.08 5.28 21.08
N GLY A 17 -3.14 3.96 21.09
CA GLY A 17 -2.17 3.05 21.65
C GLY A 17 -1.43 2.37 20.52
N HIS A 18 -0.11 2.38 20.64
CA HIS A 18 0.83 1.69 19.77
C HIS A 18 0.38 0.23 19.54
N VAL A 19 -0.01 -0.12 18.32
CA VAL A 19 -0.27 -1.53 17.97
C VAL A 19 1.08 -2.24 17.96
N PRO A 20 1.33 -3.26 18.79
CA PRO A 20 2.58 -3.99 18.76
C PRO A 20 2.69 -4.75 17.43
N TYR A 21 3.73 -4.45 16.66
CA TYR A 21 4.04 -5.19 15.44
C TYR A 21 4.92 -6.38 15.80
N ILE A 22 4.45 -7.59 15.49
CA ILE A 22 5.29 -8.79 15.56
C ILE A 22 5.85 -9.03 14.15
N THR A 23 7.17 -8.96 14.02
CA THR A 23 7.86 -9.45 12.82
C THR A 23 8.19 -10.93 13.06
N SER A 24 7.77 -11.79 12.14
CA SER A 24 7.80 -13.24 12.29
C SER A 24 8.46 -13.85 11.04
N THR A 25 9.36 -14.82 11.21
CA THR A 25 9.95 -15.55 10.09
C THR A 25 9.01 -16.65 9.62
N HIS A 26 9.22 -17.21 8.42
CA HIS A 26 8.34 -18.23 7.84
C HIS A 26 8.13 -19.46 8.75
N ASN A 27 9.11 -19.82 9.60
CA ASN A 27 8.99 -20.93 10.53
C ASN A 27 8.13 -20.63 11.76
N ASP A 28 8.10 -19.37 12.19
CA ASP A 28 7.33 -18.93 13.36
C ASP A 28 5.83 -18.91 13.05
N TYR A 29 5.46 -18.66 11.78
CA TYR A 29 4.07 -18.59 11.32
C TYR A 29 3.25 -19.84 11.64
N ASN A 30 3.81 -21.03 11.44
CA ASN A 30 3.12 -22.29 11.72
C ASN A 30 2.84 -22.48 13.22
N GLN A 31 3.69 -21.95 14.10
CA GLN A 31 3.50 -22.06 15.56
C GLN A 31 2.34 -21.16 16.03
N HIS A 32 2.15 -20.01 15.40
CA HIS A 32 1.03 -19.12 15.73
C HIS A 32 -0.32 -19.79 15.50
N GLY A 33 -0.48 -20.56 14.41
CA GLY A 33 -1.71 -21.31 14.13
C GLY A 33 -2.11 -22.25 15.28
N ALA A 34 -1.15 -23.01 15.81
CA ALA A 34 -1.42 -23.93 16.92
C ALA A 34 -1.86 -23.20 18.20
N HIS A 35 -1.27 -22.05 18.52
CA HIS A 35 -1.65 -21.25 19.69
C HIS A 35 -3.03 -20.60 19.54
N ILE A 36 -3.36 -20.09 18.35
CA ILE A 36 -4.68 -19.53 18.07
C ILE A 36 -5.76 -20.60 18.26
N GLY A 37 -5.50 -21.83 17.82
CA GLY A 37 -6.42 -22.95 17.99
C GLY A 37 -6.73 -23.29 19.46
N GLN A 38 -5.90 -22.87 20.40
CA GLN A 38 -6.13 -23.06 21.84
C GLN A 38 -7.02 -21.96 22.45
N LEU A 39 -7.30 -20.89 21.72
CA LEU A 39 -8.17 -19.80 22.18
C LEU A 39 -9.65 -20.19 22.03
N ALA A 40 -10.16 -21.05 22.90
CA ALA A 40 -11.51 -21.65 22.82
C ALA A 40 -12.68 -20.63 22.77
N LYS A 41 -12.44 -19.39 23.21
CA LYS A 41 -13.42 -18.29 23.17
C LYS A 41 -13.29 -17.39 21.94
N LEU A 42 -12.26 -17.56 21.12
CA LEU A 42 -12.09 -16.77 19.90
C LEU A 42 -13.23 -17.07 18.92
N ARG A 43 -13.86 -16.01 18.41
CA ARG A 43 -14.96 -16.10 17.44
C ARG A 43 -14.65 -15.40 16.13
N THR A 44 -13.75 -14.43 16.15
CA THR A 44 -13.37 -13.67 14.96
C THR A 44 -11.86 -13.51 14.94
N LEU A 45 -11.25 -13.80 13.80
CA LEU A 45 -9.83 -13.61 13.54
C LEU A 45 -9.67 -12.75 12.29
N ASN A 46 -9.20 -11.51 12.47
CA ASN A 46 -8.89 -10.60 11.38
C ASN A 46 -7.38 -10.58 11.15
N LEU A 47 -6.95 -10.99 9.97
CA LEU A 47 -5.53 -11.09 9.61
C LEU A 47 -5.21 -10.09 8.51
N TRP A 48 -4.13 -9.34 8.72
CA TRP A 48 -3.67 -8.30 7.80
C TRP A 48 -2.28 -8.67 7.34
N PHE A 49 -2.13 -8.95 6.04
CA PHE A 49 -0.85 -9.33 5.47
C PHE A 49 -0.33 -8.25 4.54
N ASP A 50 0.98 -8.02 4.64
CA ASP A 50 1.76 -7.23 3.69
C ASP A 50 3.24 -7.62 3.83
N HIS A 51 4.04 -7.26 2.83
CA HIS A 51 5.48 -7.34 2.88
C HIS A 51 6.12 -5.95 2.76
N ASP A 52 7.33 -5.84 3.29
CA ASP A 52 8.14 -4.63 3.36
C ASP A 52 8.94 -4.36 2.07
N ASP A 53 9.02 -5.34 1.17
CA ASP A 53 9.70 -5.20 -0.13
C ASP A 53 8.94 -4.25 -1.07
N THR A 54 9.64 -3.50 -1.91
CA THR A 54 9.04 -2.56 -2.87
C THR A 54 8.35 -3.21 -4.08
N SER A 55 8.51 -4.52 -4.27
CA SER A 55 7.84 -5.29 -5.32
C SER A 55 6.33 -5.34 -5.10
N THR A 56 5.58 -5.68 -6.15
CA THR A 56 4.12 -5.80 -6.08
C THR A 56 3.70 -7.02 -5.25
N TRP A 57 2.58 -6.97 -4.53
CA TRP A 57 2.07 -8.12 -3.77
C TRP A 57 1.84 -9.39 -4.62
N THR A 58 1.60 -9.24 -5.92
CA THR A 58 1.41 -10.36 -6.87
C THR A 58 2.58 -11.36 -6.96
N VAL A 59 3.74 -11.05 -6.36
CA VAL A 59 4.85 -12.01 -6.26
C VAL A 59 4.58 -13.10 -5.21
N VAL A 60 3.66 -12.88 -4.28
CA VAL A 60 3.33 -13.81 -3.19
C VAL A 60 2.38 -14.90 -3.69
N ASN A 61 2.72 -16.16 -3.45
CA ASN A 61 1.77 -17.27 -3.65
C ASN A 61 0.79 -17.31 -2.46
N GLU A 62 -0.29 -16.52 -2.54
CA GLU A 62 -1.32 -16.40 -1.50
C GLU A 62 -1.86 -17.76 -1.04
N ARG A 63 -2.07 -18.70 -1.97
CA ARG A 63 -2.61 -20.03 -1.66
C ARG A 63 -1.67 -20.84 -0.79
N ALA A 64 -0.40 -20.93 -1.18
CA ALA A 64 0.61 -21.61 -0.39
C ALA A 64 0.86 -20.89 0.95
N PHE A 65 0.85 -19.56 0.92
CA PHE A 65 1.10 -18.72 2.09
C PHE A 65 0.00 -18.88 3.17
N LEU A 66 -1.26 -18.96 2.76
CA LEU A 66 -2.41 -19.05 3.67
C LEU A 66 -2.81 -20.49 4.01
N THR A 67 -2.18 -21.50 3.40
CA THR A 67 -2.46 -22.93 3.69
C THR A 67 -2.45 -23.26 5.20
N PRO A 68 -1.54 -22.71 6.04
CA PRO A 68 -1.58 -23.00 7.48
C PRO A 68 -2.86 -22.55 8.19
N LEU A 69 -3.64 -21.63 7.61
CA LEU A 69 -4.92 -21.17 8.17
C LEU A 69 -6.06 -22.17 7.92
N ASP A 70 -5.89 -23.13 7.01
CA ASP A 70 -6.93 -24.13 6.70
C ASP A 70 -7.32 -24.92 7.96
N ALA A 71 -6.35 -25.24 8.83
CA ALA A 71 -6.61 -25.92 10.10
C ALA A 71 -7.47 -25.08 11.07
N LEU A 72 -7.31 -23.74 11.05
CA LEU A 72 -8.11 -22.84 11.87
C LEU A 72 -9.55 -22.74 11.36
N SER A 73 -9.74 -22.83 10.05
CA SER A 73 -11.09 -22.81 9.45
C SER A 73 -11.96 -24.00 9.86
N ALA A 74 -11.35 -25.08 10.37
CA ALA A 74 -12.07 -26.23 10.90
C ALA A 74 -12.65 -25.99 12.31
N ILE A 75 -12.29 -24.90 13.00
CA ILE A 75 -12.78 -24.59 14.35
C ILE A 75 -14.23 -24.09 14.26
N PRO A 76 -15.21 -24.80 14.87
CA PRO A 76 -16.61 -24.42 14.76
C PRO A 76 -16.89 -23.02 15.32
N GLY A 77 -17.55 -22.19 14.50
CA GLY A 77 -17.95 -20.84 14.90
C GLY A 77 -16.82 -19.79 14.89
N LEU A 78 -15.60 -20.16 14.47
CA LEU A 78 -14.53 -19.20 14.20
C LEU A 78 -14.71 -18.59 12.81
N GLN A 79 -14.83 -17.27 12.74
CA GLN A 79 -14.86 -16.50 11.50
C GLN A 79 -13.47 -15.96 11.22
N ILE A 80 -12.94 -16.21 10.03
CA ILE A 80 -11.62 -15.73 9.61
C ILE A 80 -11.81 -14.76 8.45
N ALA A 81 -11.28 -13.55 8.60
CA ALA A 81 -11.22 -12.56 7.54
C ALA A 81 -9.75 -12.20 7.27
N VAL A 82 -9.37 -12.22 6.00
CA VAL A 82 -8.00 -12.01 5.54
C VAL A 82 -7.96 -10.76 4.65
N ASN A 83 -7.19 -9.78 5.08
CA ASN A 83 -7.00 -8.51 4.38
C ASN A 83 -5.67 -8.57 3.62
N LEU A 84 -5.75 -8.60 2.29
CA LEU A 84 -4.61 -8.68 1.38
C LEU A 84 -4.49 -7.40 0.54
N PRO A 85 -3.29 -7.05 0.06
CA PRO A 85 -3.17 -6.03 -0.97
C PRO A 85 -3.94 -6.40 -2.25
N LYS A 86 -4.40 -5.38 -2.97
CA LYS A 86 -4.97 -5.55 -4.33
C LYS A 86 -3.94 -6.18 -5.26
N LEU A 87 -4.41 -7.01 -6.19
CA LEU A 87 -3.55 -7.68 -7.17
C LEU A 87 -3.50 -6.87 -8.45
N HIS A 88 -2.32 -6.80 -9.05
CA HIS A 88 -2.16 -6.26 -10.38
C HIS A 88 -2.83 -7.17 -11.43
N PRO A 89 -3.78 -6.68 -12.25
CA PRO A 89 -4.60 -7.51 -13.15
C PRO A 89 -3.78 -8.42 -14.08
N ARG A 90 -2.70 -7.90 -14.66
CA ARG A 90 -1.80 -8.65 -15.56
C ARG A 90 -1.01 -9.81 -14.92
N ARG A 91 -0.96 -9.88 -13.59
CA ARG A 91 -0.16 -10.86 -12.83
C ARG A 91 -1.02 -11.77 -11.96
N GLU A 92 -2.34 -11.69 -12.13
CA GLU A 92 -3.27 -12.60 -11.48
C GLU A 92 -3.10 -14.03 -12.01
N ASP A 93 -3.02 -15.01 -11.11
CA ASP A 93 -2.94 -16.43 -11.46
C ASP A 93 -3.82 -17.20 -10.47
N ALA A 94 -4.90 -17.79 -10.94
CA ALA A 94 -5.84 -18.55 -10.11
C ALA A 94 -5.20 -19.72 -9.34
N ARG A 95 -4.03 -20.22 -9.79
CA ARG A 95 -3.26 -21.27 -9.09
C ARG A 95 -2.43 -20.75 -7.93
N ARG A 96 -2.18 -19.44 -7.86
CA ARG A 96 -1.35 -18.80 -6.83
C ARG A 96 -2.15 -17.85 -5.95
N HIS A 97 -3.17 -17.22 -6.53
CA HIS A 97 -3.93 -16.13 -5.94
C HIS A 97 -5.41 -16.50 -5.79
N PHE A 98 -6.07 -15.83 -4.86
CA PHE A 98 -7.52 -15.93 -4.68
C PHE A 98 -8.23 -14.86 -5.50
N VAL A 99 -8.59 -15.21 -6.73
CA VAL A 99 -9.26 -14.32 -7.69
C VAL A 99 -10.71 -14.74 -7.92
N PRO A 100 -11.60 -13.84 -8.40
CA PRO A 100 -12.97 -14.19 -8.75
C PRO A 100 -13.01 -15.39 -9.72
N GLY A 101 -13.91 -16.35 -9.46
CA GLY A 101 -14.03 -17.58 -10.26
C GLY A 101 -13.02 -18.69 -9.95
N SER A 102 -12.03 -18.46 -9.08
CA SER A 102 -11.16 -19.53 -8.59
C SER A 102 -11.80 -20.35 -7.46
N SER A 103 -11.17 -21.46 -7.04
CA SER A 103 -11.69 -22.26 -5.92
C SER A 103 -11.81 -21.38 -4.66
N ALA A 104 -12.99 -21.40 -4.03
CA ALA A 104 -13.25 -20.63 -2.82
C ALA A 104 -12.28 -21.03 -1.70
N ALA A 105 -11.79 -20.04 -0.95
CA ALA A 105 -11.08 -20.28 0.31
C ALA A 105 -12.10 -20.51 1.43
N PRO A 106 -11.70 -21.16 2.53
CA PRO A 106 -12.56 -21.32 3.71
C PRO A 106 -12.62 -20.05 4.58
N PHE A 107 -12.19 -18.90 4.06
CA PHE A 107 -12.16 -17.61 4.76
C PHE A 107 -12.59 -16.48 3.84
N PHE A 108 -13.00 -15.37 4.45
CA PHE A 108 -13.39 -14.15 3.75
C PHE A 108 -12.14 -13.36 3.37
N PHE A 109 -12.14 -12.77 2.18
CA PHE A 109 -11.09 -11.85 1.75
C PHE A 109 -11.62 -10.44 1.65
N ASP A 110 -10.78 -9.52 2.09
CA ASP A 110 -10.88 -8.12 1.73
C ASP A 110 -9.58 -7.69 1.03
N ARG A 111 -9.69 -6.84 0.00
CA ARG A 111 -8.55 -6.38 -0.80
C ARG A 111 -8.40 -4.87 -0.72
N ARG A 112 -7.27 -4.43 -0.15
CA ARG A 112 -6.98 -3.02 0.14
C ARG A 112 -5.86 -2.45 -0.71
N LEU A 113 -5.86 -1.12 -0.85
CA LEU A 113 -4.73 -0.40 -1.41
C LEU A 113 -3.50 -0.60 -0.51
N ARG A 114 -2.35 -0.85 -1.14
CA ARG A 114 -1.08 -1.02 -0.43
C ARG A 114 -0.44 0.33 -0.11
N GLN A 115 0.32 0.39 0.97
CA GLN A 115 1.17 1.54 1.25
C GLN A 115 2.15 1.77 0.09
N ARG A 116 2.18 2.99 -0.46
CA ARG A 116 2.98 3.34 -1.65
C ARG A 116 4.33 3.97 -1.31
N VAL A 117 4.60 4.22 -0.03
CA VAL A 117 5.76 4.97 0.45
C VAL A 117 6.54 4.10 1.42
N HIS A 118 7.77 3.73 1.08
CA HIS A 118 8.58 2.79 1.84
C HIS A 118 9.86 3.43 2.37
N GLY A 119 10.23 3.10 3.61
CA GLY A 119 11.56 3.38 4.13
C GLY A 119 12.56 2.35 3.62
N VAL A 120 13.53 2.78 2.81
CA VAL A 120 14.56 1.92 2.22
C VAL A 120 15.92 2.26 2.82
N ASN A 121 16.58 1.27 3.41
CA ASN A 121 17.94 1.42 3.92
C ASN A 121 18.93 1.36 2.74
N ILE A 122 19.68 2.45 2.52
CA ILE A 122 20.68 2.56 1.44
C ILE A 122 22.12 2.36 1.95
N GLY A 123 22.28 1.75 3.13
CA GLY A 123 23.54 1.53 3.81
C GLY A 123 23.93 2.68 4.75
N LYS A 124 24.99 2.49 5.53
CA LYS A 124 25.54 3.48 6.49
C LYS A 124 24.50 4.06 7.46
N ASN A 125 23.54 3.24 7.90
CA ASN A 125 22.41 3.68 8.74
C ASN A 125 21.59 4.83 8.13
N LYS A 126 21.60 4.97 6.80
CA LYS A 126 20.82 5.98 6.09
C LYS A 126 19.54 5.37 5.55
N LEU A 127 18.42 5.88 6.08
CA LEU A 127 17.09 5.59 5.58
C LEU A 127 16.71 6.64 4.54
N VAL A 128 16.19 6.21 3.39
CA VAL A 128 15.55 7.10 2.41
C VAL A 128 14.12 6.66 2.20
N VAL A 129 13.25 7.62 1.95
CA VAL A 129 11.87 7.34 1.56
C VAL A 129 11.84 7.09 0.06
N ARG A 130 11.27 5.98 -0.38
CA ARG A 130 11.00 5.68 -1.79
C ARG A 130 9.51 5.49 -2.01
N GLU A 131 9.02 6.13 -3.06
CA GLU A 131 7.69 5.86 -3.57
C GLU A 131 7.75 4.64 -4.50
N ALA A 132 6.91 3.65 -4.24
CA ALA A 132 6.73 2.45 -5.03
C ALA A 132 5.22 2.18 -5.13
N PRO A 133 4.52 2.81 -6.09
CA PRO A 133 3.10 2.60 -6.26
C PRO A 133 2.83 1.14 -6.66
N ASP A 134 1.82 0.55 -6.04
CA ASP A 134 1.23 -0.73 -6.44
C ASP A 134 -0.16 -0.48 -7.06
N PHE A 135 -0.81 -1.52 -7.57
CA PHE A 135 -2.11 -1.41 -8.20
C PHE A 135 -3.21 -0.92 -7.21
N PRO A 136 -4.07 0.04 -7.61
CA PRO A 136 -4.02 0.83 -8.85
C PRO A 136 -2.90 1.90 -8.89
N LEU A 137 -2.18 1.96 -10.01
CA LEU A 137 -1.15 2.94 -10.32
C LEU A 137 -1.72 4.35 -10.52
N LEU A 138 -2.90 4.48 -11.12
CA LEU A 138 -3.55 5.75 -11.43
C LEU A 138 -4.16 6.43 -10.20
N TYR A 139 -4.25 5.74 -9.06
CA TYR A 139 -4.76 6.33 -7.85
C TYR A 139 -3.78 7.38 -7.32
N GLU A 140 -4.17 8.64 -7.47
CA GLU A 140 -3.58 9.79 -6.80
C GLU A 140 -4.49 10.08 -5.60
N ASP A 141 -3.91 10.22 -4.40
CA ASP A 141 -4.62 10.41 -3.12
C ASP A 141 -5.33 11.77 -3.06
N SER A 142 -6.31 11.93 -3.93
CA SER A 142 -7.07 13.14 -4.21
C SER A 142 -8.54 12.85 -3.98
N ASP A 143 -9.27 13.83 -3.43
CA ASP A 143 -10.69 13.70 -3.08
C ASP A 143 -11.61 13.57 -4.32
N GLU A 144 -11.07 13.50 -5.53
CA GLU A 144 -11.83 13.61 -6.76
C GLU A 144 -12.45 12.28 -7.22
N HIS A 145 -11.85 11.15 -6.84
CA HIS A 145 -12.28 9.83 -7.33
C HIS A 145 -12.27 8.78 -6.24
N ASP A 146 -13.29 7.92 -6.26
CA ASP A 146 -13.35 6.76 -5.41
C ASP A 146 -12.30 5.71 -5.83
N LEU A 147 -11.71 5.03 -4.86
CA LEU A 147 -10.69 4.02 -5.12
C LEU A 147 -11.20 2.89 -6.03
N GLU A 148 -12.47 2.49 -5.87
CA GLU A 148 -13.08 1.42 -6.67
C GLU A 148 -13.26 1.86 -8.13
N GLU A 149 -13.62 3.13 -8.35
CA GLU A 149 -13.74 3.70 -9.71
C GLU A 149 -12.39 3.69 -10.44
N VAL A 150 -11.32 4.14 -9.76
CA VAL A 150 -9.96 4.15 -10.33
C VAL A 150 -9.46 2.73 -10.59
N GLU A 151 -9.73 1.79 -9.68
CA GLU A 151 -9.38 0.39 -9.87
C GLU A 151 -10.02 -0.19 -11.13
N GLU A 152 -11.34 -0.02 -11.28
CA GLU A 152 -12.09 -0.56 -12.41
C GLU A 152 -11.68 0.09 -13.73
N MET A 153 -11.40 1.40 -13.73
CA MET A 153 -10.83 2.09 -14.88
C MET A 153 -9.47 1.50 -15.28
N GLU A 154 -8.54 1.38 -14.34
CA GLU A 154 -7.21 0.85 -14.61
C GLU A 154 -7.25 -0.62 -15.06
N ARG A 155 -8.15 -1.43 -14.49
CA ARG A 155 -8.37 -2.82 -14.90
C ARG A 155 -8.82 -2.90 -16.36
N ARG A 156 -9.79 -2.09 -16.77
CA ARG A 156 -10.23 -2.01 -18.18
C ARG A 156 -9.12 -1.58 -19.13
N MET A 157 -8.30 -0.60 -18.75
CA MET A 157 -7.13 -0.19 -19.54
C MET A 157 -6.17 -1.37 -19.75
N TRP A 158 -5.87 -2.12 -18.68
CA TRP A 158 -5.04 -3.31 -18.78
C TRP A 158 -5.66 -4.42 -19.64
N GLU A 159 -6.97 -4.64 -19.55
CA GLU A 159 -7.70 -5.60 -20.39
C GLU A 159 -7.68 -5.21 -21.87
N ASN A 160 -7.72 -3.92 -22.17
CA ASN A 160 -7.58 -3.37 -23.52
C ASN A 160 -6.13 -3.42 -24.05
N GLY A 161 -5.17 -3.85 -23.22
CA GLY A 161 -3.75 -3.93 -23.59
C GLY A 161 -3.02 -2.58 -23.52
N GLU A 162 -3.58 -1.58 -22.85
CA GLU A 162 -2.92 -0.29 -22.63
C GLU A 162 -1.78 -0.43 -21.60
N ASP A 163 -0.69 0.33 -21.79
CA ASP A 163 0.44 0.34 -20.87
C ASP A 163 0.33 1.49 -19.87
N VAL A 164 -0.44 1.26 -18.80
CA VAL A 164 -0.67 2.24 -17.74
C VAL A 164 0.64 2.65 -17.05
N GLU A 165 1.59 1.73 -16.90
CA GLU A 165 2.91 2.04 -16.33
C GLU A 165 3.66 3.04 -17.21
N ALA A 166 3.64 2.87 -18.53
CA ALA A 166 4.24 3.82 -19.46
C ALA A 166 3.55 5.19 -19.38
N MET A 167 2.22 5.23 -19.30
CA MET A 167 1.46 6.49 -19.16
C MET A 167 1.84 7.25 -17.88
N VAL A 168 1.89 6.56 -16.74
CA VAL A 168 2.31 7.15 -15.45
C VAL A 168 3.76 7.62 -15.53
N ARG A 169 4.66 6.85 -16.17
CA ARG A 169 6.06 7.24 -16.37
C ARG A 169 6.19 8.51 -17.20
N GLU A 170 5.43 8.62 -18.29
CA GLU A 170 5.40 9.82 -19.14
C GLU A 170 4.84 11.03 -18.38
N GLN A 171 3.79 10.84 -17.59
CA GLN A 171 3.22 11.90 -16.75
C GLN A 171 4.23 12.40 -15.72
N ASN A 172 4.93 11.50 -15.03
CA ASN A 172 5.96 11.85 -14.07
C ASN A 172 7.12 12.62 -14.71
N VAL A 173 7.50 12.29 -15.96
CA VAL A 173 8.51 13.06 -16.71
C VAL A 173 8.03 14.48 -17.01
N ARG A 174 6.76 14.64 -17.41
CA ARG A 174 6.18 15.96 -17.72
C ARG A 174 5.99 16.82 -16.47
N GLN A 175 5.66 16.20 -15.34
CA GLN A 175 5.33 16.91 -14.10
C GLN A 175 6.53 17.22 -13.22
N ARG A 176 7.69 16.57 -13.43
CA ARG A 176 8.92 16.99 -12.77
C ARG A 176 9.14 18.47 -13.07
N PRO A 177 9.06 19.37 -12.08
CA PRO A 177 9.47 20.74 -12.29
C PRO A 177 10.90 20.65 -12.81
N ARG A 178 11.23 21.38 -13.89
CA ARG A 178 12.62 21.73 -14.14
C ARG A 178 13.03 22.57 -12.95
N ILE A 179 13.46 21.92 -11.87
CA ILE A 179 14.16 22.58 -10.78
C ILE A 179 15.47 23.00 -11.43
N HIS A 180 15.49 24.19 -12.03
CA HIS A 180 16.72 24.90 -12.32
C HIS A 180 17.28 25.23 -10.95
N ILE A 181 18.08 24.31 -10.42
CA ILE A 181 18.95 24.62 -9.30
C ILE A 181 19.98 25.57 -9.92
N ASP A 182 19.78 26.87 -9.75
CA ASP A 182 20.82 27.87 -10.01
C ASP A 182 21.98 27.57 -9.04
N LEU A 183 22.87 26.67 -9.46
CA LEU A 183 24.07 26.31 -8.72
C LEU A 183 24.99 27.54 -8.55
N ASP A 184 24.84 28.55 -9.39
CA ASP A 184 25.57 29.83 -9.29
C ASP A 184 25.13 30.68 -8.09
N ARG A 185 23.95 30.42 -7.51
CA ARG A 185 23.45 31.18 -6.34
C ARG A 185 23.96 30.64 -5.00
N LEU A 186 24.52 29.42 -4.98
CA LEU A 186 25.14 28.83 -3.79
C LEU A 186 26.62 29.17 -3.62
N SER A 187 27.25 29.81 -4.62
CA SER A 187 28.65 30.24 -4.53
C SER A 187 28.84 31.69 -4.07
N GLN A 188 27.76 32.41 -3.72
CA GLN A 188 27.84 33.86 -3.39
C GLN A 188 27.37 34.26 -1.99
N SER A 189 26.93 33.33 -1.11
CA SER A 189 26.40 33.70 0.23
C SER A 189 27.38 33.56 1.40
N SER A 190 28.69 33.70 1.19
CA SER A 190 29.67 33.56 2.28
C SER A 190 30.25 34.86 2.83
N ASN A 191 29.79 36.04 2.41
CA ASN A 191 30.32 37.30 2.91
C ASN A 191 29.17 38.26 3.25
N ASP A 192 29.20 38.76 4.49
CA ASP A 192 28.58 40.00 5.00
C ASP A 192 27.04 39.93 5.13
N ASP A 193 26.34 40.53 6.11
CA ASP A 193 26.65 41.53 7.13
C ASP A 193 25.43 41.58 8.10
N ASP A 194 25.65 42.09 9.31
CA ASP A 194 24.63 42.30 10.33
C ASP A 194 23.58 43.35 9.90
N GLY A 195 22.28 43.03 9.93
CA GLY A 195 21.25 44.02 9.58
C GLY A 195 19.78 43.63 9.72
N ASP A 196 19.22 44.00 10.85
CA ASP A 196 17.83 44.39 11.18
C ASP A 196 16.71 44.36 10.08
N LYS A 197 15.54 43.85 10.52
CA LYS A 197 14.14 44.15 10.14
C LYS A 197 13.39 43.50 8.95
N SER A 198 12.16 43.14 9.34
CA SER A 198 10.86 43.28 8.66
C SER A 198 10.26 42.09 7.90
N GLU A 199 9.45 41.36 8.67
CA GLU A 199 8.11 40.83 8.38
C GLU A 199 7.47 41.26 7.04
N SER A 200 7.19 40.29 6.18
CA SER A 200 6.12 40.39 5.17
C SER A 200 5.53 39.02 4.85
N ASP A 201 4.20 38.96 4.95
CA ASP A 201 3.33 37.85 4.57
C ASP A 201 3.38 37.60 3.05
N ALA A 202 3.62 36.34 2.66
CA ALA A 202 3.45 35.88 1.29
C ALA A 202 2.66 34.56 1.27
N THR A 203 1.35 34.68 1.07
CA THR A 203 0.45 33.58 0.73
C THR A 203 0.74 33.09 -0.69
N SER A 204 1.46 31.96 -0.79
CA SER A 204 1.72 31.26 -2.05
C SER A 204 0.53 30.34 -2.40
N GLU A 205 -0.38 30.82 -3.25
CA GLU A 205 -1.40 29.99 -3.88
C GLU A 205 -0.74 28.96 -4.82
N ARG A 206 -0.71 27.69 -4.40
CA ARG A 206 -0.40 26.56 -5.30
C ARG A 206 -1.64 26.23 -6.11
N GLY A 207 -1.64 26.60 -7.38
CA GLY A 207 -2.66 26.13 -8.34
C GLY A 207 -2.63 24.61 -8.43
N THR A 208 -3.76 23.98 -8.11
CA THR A 208 -3.98 22.53 -8.29
C THR A 208 -4.10 22.25 -9.79
N LYS A 209 -3.11 21.55 -10.36
CA LYS A 209 -3.15 21.12 -11.76
C LYS A 209 -4.03 19.89 -11.88
N THR A 210 -4.98 19.95 -12.80
CA THR A 210 -5.89 18.84 -13.10
C THR A 210 -5.14 17.69 -13.80
N PRO A 211 -5.28 16.43 -13.35
CA PRO A 211 -4.61 15.29 -13.98
C PRO A 211 -5.06 15.06 -15.43
N TYR A 212 -4.12 14.66 -16.30
CA TYR A 212 -4.32 14.54 -17.76
C TYR A 212 -5.19 13.35 -18.17
N TRP A 213 -5.26 12.29 -17.36
CA TRP A 213 -6.11 11.12 -17.64
C TRP A 213 -7.60 11.49 -17.76
N ARG A 214 -8.00 12.65 -17.23
CA ARG A 214 -9.33 13.26 -17.46
C ARG A 214 -9.67 13.54 -18.92
N GLN A 215 -8.69 13.52 -19.84
CA GLN A 215 -8.97 13.62 -21.28
C GLN A 215 -9.61 12.35 -21.85
N PHE A 216 -9.36 11.19 -21.24
CA PHE A 216 -9.94 9.91 -21.67
C PHE A 216 -11.37 9.69 -21.15
N LEU A 217 -11.83 10.50 -20.19
CA LEU A 217 -13.22 10.48 -19.70
C LEU A 217 -14.23 11.21 -20.61
N LYS A 218 -13.77 11.89 -21.67
CA LYS A 218 -14.60 12.74 -22.54
C LYS A 218 -14.85 12.15 -23.95
N SER A 219 -14.42 10.92 -24.19
CA SER A 219 -14.57 10.18 -25.46
C SER A 219 -15.37 8.90 -25.22
#